data_AF-A0A1M6QWC3-F1
#
_entry.id   AF-A0A1M6QWC3-F1
#
_cell.length_a   1.000
_cell.length_b   1.000
_cell.length_c   1.000
_cell.angle_alpha   90.00
_cell.angle_beta   90.00
_cell.angle_gamma   90.00
#
_symmetry.space_group_name_H-M   'P 1'
#
loop_
_entity.id
_entity.type
_entity.pdbx_description
1 polymer ?
#
loop_
_entity_poly.entity_id
_entity_poly.type
_entity_poly.pdbx_seq_one_letter_code
_entity_poly.pdbx_strand_id
1 'polypeptide(L)'
;MNEWNEWQLKNLNAIVWLYRGETDKYEYLLVEYRNALLAYADTTEDKQLEKILRKSAKIAKIVAELKEHRETLRAQAKTAVEVADKKSKKKTQEGWDARLAELDEIIGVAKEADWLYEKFGDGKYKDILGLCKIATRAEIAEKNYSLTPGAYVGVAPVEDDGVDFAERMTEIHQELLKLQDESNALMKTISKNMKEMGL
;
A
#
# COMPACT_ATOMS: atom_id res chain seq x y z
N MET A 1 -3.06 -14.95 1.55
CA MET A 1 -3.87 -14.01 0.76
C MET A 1 -3.79 -12.70 1.52
N ASN A 2 -3.31 -11.61 0.93
CA ASN A 2 -3.33 -10.32 1.64
C ASN A 2 -4.79 -9.91 1.83
N GLU A 3 -5.29 -9.99 3.06
CA GLU A 3 -6.63 -9.56 3.39
C GLU A 3 -6.70 -8.04 3.28
N TRP A 4 -7.75 -7.56 2.62
CA TRP A 4 -8.02 -6.14 2.47
C TRP A 4 -8.45 -5.59 3.82
N ASN A 5 -7.94 -4.42 4.20
CA ASN A 5 -8.41 -3.77 5.42
C ASN A 5 -9.83 -3.21 5.24
N GLU A 6 -10.48 -2.86 6.35
CA GLU A 6 -11.87 -2.37 6.34
C GLU A 6 -12.06 -1.13 5.44
N TRP A 7 -11.10 -0.21 5.46
CA TRP A 7 -11.13 1.00 4.63
C TRP A 7 -10.99 0.70 3.14
N GLN A 8 -10.13 -0.26 2.78
CA GLN A 8 -9.98 -0.70 1.40
C GLN A 8 -11.26 -1.37 0.89
N LEU A 9 -11.95 -2.15 1.72
CA LEU A 9 -13.26 -2.71 1.37
C LEU A 9 -14.32 -1.62 1.19
N LYS A 10 -14.35 -0.62 2.08
CA LYS A 10 -15.23 0.56 1.95
C LYS A 10 -14.95 1.33 0.65
N ASN A 11 -13.68 1.51 0.30
CA ASN A 11 -13.24 2.14 -0.94
C ASN A 11 -13.75 1.38 -2.19
N LEU A 12 -13.65 0.05 -2.21
CA LEU A 12 -14.22 -0.74 -3.31
C LEU A 12 -15.73 -0.60 -3.42
N ASN A 13 -16.45 -0.63 -2.29
CA ASN A 13 -17.89 -0.42 -2.27
C ASN A 13 -18.30 0.97 -2.77
N ALA A 14 -17.50 1.99 -2.45
CA ALA A 14 -17.74 3.35 -2.90
C ALA A 14 -17.75 3.47 -4.43
N ILE A 15 -16.89 2.73 -5.14
CA ILE A 15 -16.89 2.69 -6.61
C ILE A 15 -18.24 2.18 -7.15
N VAL A 16 -18.83 1.18 -6.48
CA VAL A 16 -20.14 0.63 -6.85
C VAL A 16 -21.26 1.63 -6.58
N TRP A 17 -21.21 2.35 -5.46
CA TRP A 17 -22.18 3.42 -5.15
C TRP A 17 -22.13 4.52 -6.21
N LEU A 18 -20.94 4.96 -6.57
CA LEU A 18 -20.75 5.99 -7.60
C LEU A 18 -21.29 5.54 -8.96
N TYR A 19 -21.04 4.28 -9.36
CA TYR A 19 -21.62 3.71 -10.58
C TYR A 19 -23.17 3.75 -10.56
N ARG A 20 -23.78 3.53 -9.39
CA ARG A 20 -25.24 3.54 -9.21
C ARG A 20 -25.82 4.95 -9.02
N GLY A 21 -24.99 5.98 -8.93
CA GLY A 21 -25.42 7.35 -8.61
C GLY A 21 -25.78 7.57 -7.14
N GLU A 22 -25.35 6.69 -6.23
CA GLU A 22 -25.58 6.79 -4.79
C GLU A 22 -24.51 7.71 -4.13
N THR A 23 -24.48 8.99 -4.54
CA THR A 23 -23.44 9.95 -4.12
C THR A 23 -23.47 10.26 -2.62
N ASP A 24 -24.65 10.20 -2.02
CA ASP A 24 -24.90 10.38 -0.59
C ASP A 24 -24.17 9.33 0.27
N LYS A 25 -24.03 8.08 -0.19
CA LYS A 25 -23.22 7.06 0.50
C LYS A 25 -21.72 7.32 0.38
N TYR A 26 -21.28 7.81 -0.78
CA TYR A 26 -19.91 8.23 -1.00
C TYR A 26 -19.51 9.39 -0.08
N GLU A 27 -20.36 10.43 -0.01
CA GLU A 27 -20.16 11.57 0.88
C GLU A 27 -20.14 11.15 2.35
N TYR A 28 -21.03 10.24 2.75
CA TYR A 28 -21.03 9.66 4.09
C TYR A 28 -19.70 8.97 4.42
N LEU A 29 -19.13 8.19 3.49
CA LEU A 29 -17.84 7.55 3.69
C LEU A 29 -16.70 8.57 3.87
N LEU A 30 -16.70 9.68 3.12
CA LEU A 30 -15.72 10.76 3.33
C LEU A 30 -15.85 11.39 4.72
N VAL A 31 -17.08 11.56 5.22
CA VAL A 31 -17.33 12.01 6.58
C VAL A 31 -16.86 10.97 7.61
N GLU A 32 -17.06 9.68 7.34
CA GLU A 32 -16.59 8.58 8.19
C GLU A 32 -15.06 8.58 8.32
N TYR A 33 -14.33 8.75 7.21
CA TYR A 33 -12.87 8.96 7.23
C TYR A 33 -12.49 10.17 8.10
N ARG A 34 -13.20 11.30 7.91
CA ARG A 34 -12.93 12.51 8.69
C ARG A 34 -13.15 12.29 10.18
N ASN A 35 -14.21 11.59 10.55
CA ASN A 35 -14.53 11.27 11.95
C ASN A 35 -13.51 10.32 12.56
N ALA A 36 -13.05 9.31 11.82
CA ALA A 36 -11.99 8.41 12.28
C ALA A 36 -10.69 9.18 12.55
N LEU A 37 -10.29 10.09 11.65
CA LEU A 37 -9.12 10.95 11.84
C LEU A 37 -9.28 11.90 13.04
N LEU A 38 -10.48 12.44 13.27
CA LEU A 38 -10.75 13.29 14.42
C LEU A 38 -10.74 12.51 15.74
N ALA A 39 -11.19 11.25 15.75
CA ALA A 39 -11.15 10.40 16.93
C ALA A 39 -9.71 10.20 17.42
N TYR A 40 -8.73 10.01 16.52
CA TYR A 40 -7.32 9.97 16.88
C TYR A 40 -6.81 11.30 17.45
N ALA A 41 -7.33 12.43 16.95
CA ALA A 41 -6.98 13.76 17.47
C ALA A 41 -7.52 13.97 18.90
N ASP A 42 -8.62 13.32 19.26
CA ASP A 42 -9.22 13.40 20.60
C ASP A 42 -8.48 12.54 21.63
N THR A 43 -7.80 11.47 21.19
CA THR A 43 -7.09 10.53 22.08
C THR A 43 -5.58 10.76 22.17
N THR A 44 -4.99 11.53 21.25
CA THR A 44 -3.54 11.72 21.22
C THR A 44 -3.04 12.78 22.21
N GLU A 45 -1.90 12.52 22.83
CA GLU A 45 -1.16 13.53 23.62
C GLU A 45 -0.21 14.36 22.74
N ASP A 46 -0.02 13.99 21.47
CA ASP A 46 0.85 14.67 20.53
C ASP A 46 0.15 15.90 19.94
N LYS A 47 0.54 17.08 20.45
CA LYS A 47 -0.02 18.38 20.01
C LYS A 47 0.18 18.68 18.53
N GLN A 48 1.24 18.17 17.90
CA GLN A 48 1.43 18.37 16.46
C GLN A 48 0.46 17.46 15.68
N LEU A 49 0.34 16.20 16.07
CA LEU A 49 -0.62 15.26 15.49
C LEU A 49 -2.06 15.78 15.61
N GLU A 50 -2.47 16.21 16.82
CA GLU A 50 -3.79 16.82 17.05
C GLU A 50 -4.04 17.99 16.08
N LYS A 51 -3.06 18.89 15.95
CA LYS A 51 -3.16 20.07 15.09
C LYS A 51 -3.31 19.68 13.61
N ILE A 52 -2.53 18.71 13.14
CA ILE A 52 -2.58 18.20 11.75
C ILE A 52 -3.99 17.68 11.46
N LEU A 53 -4.49 16.81 12.33
CA LEU A 53 -5.79 16.16 12.17
C LEU A 53 -6.95 17.17 12.25
N ARG A 54 -6.88 18.21 13.10
CA ARG A 54 -7.96 19.20 13.21
C ARG A 54 -7.95 20.30 12.15
N LYS A 55 -6.79 20.88 11.79
CA LYS A 55 -6.73 22.10 10.96
C LYS A 55 -6.78 21.88 9.46
N SER A 56 -6.34 20.74 8.96
CA SER A 56 -6.22 20.53 7.52
C SER A 56 -7.55 20.15 6.88
N ALA A 57 -8.03 20.98 5.95
CA ALA A 57 -9.32 20.80 5.26
C ALA A 57 -9.24 19.85 4.05
N LYS A 58 -8.04 19.65 3.48
CA LYS A 58 -7.82 18.77 2.33
C LYS A 58 -7.11 17.50 2.78
N ILE A 59 -7.64 16.34 2.39
CA ILE A 59 -7.11 15.02 2.78
C ILE A 59 -5.65 14.85 2.32
N ALA A 60 -5.31 15.20 1.07
CA ALA A 60 -3.93 15.18 0.57
C ALA A 60 -2.95 15.96 1.44
N LYS A 61 -3.39 17.09 2.00
CA LYS A 61 -2.57 17.91 2.91
C LYS A 61 -2.37 17.21 4.25
N ILE A 62 -3.42 16.58 4.79
CA ILE A 62 -3.31 15.75 6.01
C ILE A 62 -2.27 14.65 5.80
N VAL A 63 -2.33 13.92 4.68
CA VAL A 63 -1.37 12.84 4.38
C VAL A 63 0.07 13.37 4.32
N ALA A 64 0.30 14.51 3.67
CA ALA A 64 1.61 15.12 3.59
C ALA A 64 2.16 15.52 4.96
N GLU A 65 1.35 16.21 5.77
CA GLU A 65 1.74 16.67 7.11
C GLU A 65 1.99 15.48 8.08
N LEU A 66 1.18 14.42 8.00
CA LEU A 66 1.40 13.20 8.81
C LEU A 66 2.72 12.50 8.44
N LYS A 67 3.07 12.44 7.15
CA LYS A 67 4.36 11.87 6.71
C LYS A 67 5.55 12.69 7.21
N GLU A 68 5.46 14.01 7.15
CA GLU A 68 6.50 14.91 7.68
C GLU A 68 6.65 14.75 9.20
N HIS A 69 5.53 14.70 9.92
CA HIS A 69 5.50 14.47 11.36
C HIS A 69 6.12 13.12 11.73
N ARG A 70 5.82 12.07 10.96
CA ARG A 70 6.40 10.73 11.14
C ARG A 70 7.92 10.74 11.04
N GLU A 71 8.49 11.37 10.01
CA GLU A 71 9.95 11.44 9.88
C GLU A 71 10.58 12.27 11.02
N THR A 72 9.88 13.29 11.51
CA THR A 72 10.29 14.04 12.70
C THR A 72 10.32 13.14 13.94
N LEU A 73 9.25 12.37 14.21
CA LEU A 73 9.21 11.43 15.34
C LEU A 73 10.27 10.33 15.21
N ARG A 74 10.53 9.85 13.99
CA ARG A 74 11.57 8.86 13.72
C ARG A 74 12.97 9.39 14.05
N ALA A 75 13.26 10.64 13.68
CA ALA A 75 14.52 11.29 14.04
C ALA A 75 14.66 11.44 15.56
N GLN A 76 13.60 11.87 16.24
CA GLN A 76 13.55 11.97 17.71
C GLN A 76 13.75 10.61 18.38
N ALA A 77 13.11 9.56 17.87
CA ALA A 77 13.26 8.18 18.36
C ALA A 77 14.70 7.72 18.26
N LYS A 78 15.37 7.96 17.12
CA LYS A 78 16.79 7.62 16.92
C LYS A 78 17.66 8.31 17.98
N THR A 79 17.53 9.63 18.14
CA THR A 79 18.31 10.39 19.13
C THR A 79 18.03 9.92 20.56
N ALA A 80 16.76 9.68 20.91
CA ALA A 80 16.38 9.23 22.25
C ALA A 80 16.94 7.83 22.58
N VAL A 81 16.98 6.92 21.62
CA VAL A 81 17.56 5.57 21.78
C VAL A 81 19.08 5.60 21.83
N GLU A 82 19.74 6.54 21.15
CA GLU A 82 21.18 6.75 21.22
C GLU A 82 21.63 7.32 22.58
N VAL A 83 20.86 8.26 23.13
CA VAL A 83 21.14 8.91 24.44
C VAL A 83 20.76 8.03 25.63
N ALA A 84 19.81 7.09 25.45
CA ALA A 84 19.37 6.19 26.51
C ALA A 84 20.50 5.30 27.04
N ASP A 85 20.54 5.11 28.37
CA ASP A 85 21.48 4.21 29.02
C ASP A 85 21.20 2.73 28.66
N LYS A 86 22.20 1.87 28.82
CA LYS A 86 22.11 0.44 28.43
C LYS A 86 20.92 -0.30 29.05
N LYS A 87 20.41 0.12 30.22
CA LYS A 87 19.28 -0.54 30.89
C LYS A 87 17.93 -0.02 30.40
N SER A 88 17.82 1.26 30.06
CA SER A 88 16.57 1.86 29.55
C SER A 88 16.40 1.80 28.03
N LYS A 89 17.50 1.61 27.28
CA LYS A 89 17.52 1.66 25.81
C LYS A 89 16.43 0.83 25.12
N LYS A 90 16.25 -0.43 25.53
CA LYS A 90 15.23 -1.32 24.97
C LYS A 90 13.82 -0.79 25.21
N LYS A 91 13.52 -0.35 26.44
CA LYS A 91 12.21 0.19 26.81
C LYS A 91 11.91 1.51 26.08
N THR A 92 12.92 2.36 25.92
CA THR A 92 12.81 3.61 25.14
C THR A 92 12.51 3.29 23.69
N GLN A 93 13.23 2.34 23.09
CA GLN A 93 13.00 1.90 21.71
C GLN A 93 11.59 1.35 21.52
N GLU A 94 11.14 0.42 22.36
CA GLU A 94 9.79 -0.15 22.30
C GLU A 94 8.70 0.92 22.41
N GLY A 95 8.89 1.93 23.27
CA GLY A 95 7.94 3.04 23.40
C GLY A 95 7.86 3.93 22.14
N TRP A 96 8.99 4.16 21.46
CA TRP A 96 9.00 4.90 20.19
C TRP A 96 8.45 4.07 19.04
N ASP A 97 8.78 2.79 18.97
CA ASP A 97 8.27 1.87 17.96
C ASP A 97 6.73 1.79 18.05
N ALA A 98 6.17 1.73 19.26
CA ALA A 98 4.72 1.77 19.47
C ALA A 98 4.08 3.08 18.97
N ARG A 99 4.69 4.24 19.26
CA ARG A 99 4.21 5.55 18.78
C ARG A 99 4.27 5.69 17.26
N LEU A 100 5.34 5.18 16.65
CA LEU A 100 5.49 5.19 15.20
C LEU A 100 4.48 4.24 14.53
N ALA A 101 4.21 3.08 15.14
CA ALA A 101 3.21 2.14 14.64
C ALA A 101 1.79 2.75 14.68
N GLU A 102 1.41 3.41 15.79
CA GLU A 102 0.13 4.12 15.89
C GLU A 102 0.01 5.22 14.81
N LEU A 103 1.06 6.02 14.62
CA LEU A 103 1.07 7.03 13.57
C LEU A 103 1.00 6.42 12.16
N ASP A 104 1.62 5.26 11.93
CA ASP A 104 1.55 4.53 10.66
C ASP A 104 0.13 4.02 10.36
N GLU A 105 -0.63 3.59 11.38
CA GLU A 105 -2.05 3.25 11.23
C GLU A 105 -2.89 4.47 10.82
N ILE A 106 -2.70 5.61 11.49
CA ILE A 106 -3.39 6.87 11.16
C ILE A 106 -3.06 7.32 9.73
N ILE A 107 -1.78 7.24 9.34
CA ILE A 107 -1.33 7.51 7.97
C ILE A 107 -2.01 6.55 6.99
N GLY A 108 -2.16 5.28 7.35
CA GLY A 108 -2.89 4.29 6.56
C GLY A 108 -4.32 4.73 6.26
N VAL A 109 -5.08 5.10 7.29
CA VAL A 109 -6.46 5.59 7.14
C VAL A 109 -6.51 6.84 6.25
N ALA A 110 -5.63 7.82 6.50
CA ALA A 110 -5.59 9.05 5.71
C ALA A 110 -5.23 8.79 4.24
N LYS A 111 -4.31 7.85 3.96
CA LYS A 111 -3.94 7.44 2.60
C LYS A 111 -5.10 6.77 1.86
N GLU A 112 -5.86 5.91 2.53
CA GLU A 112 -7.03 5.28 1.91
C GLU A 112 -8.11 6.32 1.58
N ALA A 113 -8.31 7.31 2.45
CA ALA A 113 -9.20 8.44 2.17
C ALA A 113 -8.73 9.28 0.98
N ASP A 114 -7.43 9.58 0.91
CA ASP A 114 -6.83 10.37 -0.16
C ASP A 114 -6.91 9.63 -1.49
N TRP A 115 -6.59 8.34 -1.50
CA TRP A 115 -6.67 7.47 -2.67
C TRP A 115 -8.08 7.47 -3.29
N LEU A 116 -9.12 7.45 -2.46
CA LEU A 116 -10.51 7.50 -2.92
C LEU A 116 -10.86 8.88 -3.47
N TYR A 117 -10.51 9.96 -2.76
CA TYR A 117 -10.85 11.33 -3.15
C TYR A 117 -10.06 11.79 -4.39
N GLU A 118 -8.79 11.43 -4.53
CA GLU A 118 -7.98 11.70 -5.72
C GLU A 118 -8.64 11.13 -6.99
N LYS A 119 -9.27 9.96 -6.86
CA LYS A 119 -9.91 9.27 -7.97
C LYS A 119 -11.29 9.80 -8.30
N PHE A 120 -12.13 10.07 -7.31
CA PHE A 120 -13.54 10.36 -7.58
C PHE A 120 -14.00 11.77 -7.18
N GLY A 121 -13.10 12.57 -6.57
CA GLY A 121 -13.36 13.95 -6.18
C GLY A 121 -14.64 14.07 -5.35
N ASP A 122 -15.55 14.94 -5.79
CA ASP A 122 -16.83 15.17 -5.11
C ASP A 122 -17.91 14.12 -5.52
N GLY A 123 -17.50 12.87 -5.78
CA GLY A 123 -18.43 11.77 -5.98
C GLY A 123 -18.95 11.59 -7.40
N LYS A 124 -18.10 11.77 -8.42
CA LYS A 124 -18.46 11.44 -9.81
C LYS A 124 -17.78 10.14 -10.25
N TYR A 125 -18.57 9.16 -10.66
CA TYR A 125 -18.03 7.97 -11.31
C TYR A 125 -17.27 8.37 -12.58
N LYS A 126 -16.09 7.76 -12.76
CA LYS A 126 -15.32 7.84 -14.00
C LYS A 126 -14.58 6.52 -14.18
N ASP A 127 -14.39 6.12 -15.43
CA ASP A 127 -13.54 4.98 -15.74
C ASP A 127 -12.09 5.32 -15.40
N ILE A 128 -11.38 4.41 -14.72
CA ILE A 128 -10.00 4.58 -14.26
C ILE A 128 -9.22 3.33 -14.65
N LEU A 129 -8.14 3.54 -15.42
CA LEU A 129 -7.25 2.47 -15.87
C LEU A 129 -6.72 1.66 -14.69
N GLY A 130 -6.73 0.33 -14.84
CA GLY A 130 -6.34 -0.61 -13.79
C GLY A 130 -7.28 -0.69 -12.58
N LEU A 131 -8.40 0.05 -12.54
CA LEU A 131 -9.32 0.08 -11.40
C LEU A 131 -10.78 -0.24 -11.76
N CYS A 132 -11.42 0.54 -12.63
CA CYS A 132 -12.84 0.37 -12.94
C CYS A 132 -13.20 0.87 -14.34
N LYS A 133 -14.16 0.20 -14.99
CA LYS A 133 -14.70 0.59 -16.30
C LYS A 133 -16.15 0.12 -16.45
N ILE A 134 -17.01 0.94 -17.06
CA ILE A 134 -18.32 0.51 -17.57
C ILE A 134 -18.13 -0.05 -18.98
N ALA A 135 -18.32 -1.36 -19.14
CA ALA A 135 -18.29 -2.02 -20.44
C ALA A 135 -19.70 -2.15 -21.04
N THR A 136 -19.87 -1.76 -22.30
CA THR A 136 -21.09 -1.96 -23.08
C THR A 136 -21.24 -3.42 -23.52
N ARG A 137 -22.47 -3.85 -23.83
CA ARG A 137 -22.71 -5.19 -24.38
C ARG A 137 -21.98 -5.43 -25.71
N ALA A 138 -21.76 -4.37 -26.50
CA ALA A 138 -21.00 -4.44 -27.74
C ALA A 138 -19.51 -4.74 -27.47
N GLU A 139 -18.89 -4.02 -26.52
CA GLU A 139 -17.51 -4.30 -26.08
C GLU A 139 -17.38 -5.73 -25.53
N ILE A 140 -18.37 -6.20 -24.76
CA ILE A 140 -18.38 -7.57 -24.24
C ILE A 140 -18.45 -8.61 -25.36
N ALA A 141 -19.30 -8.38 -26.37
CA ALA A 141 -19.41 -9.27 -27.52
C ALA A 141 -18.11 -9.31 -28.34
N GLU A 142 -17.44 -8.17 -28.53
CA GLU A 142 -16.14 -8.07 -29.20
C GLU A 142 -15.04 -8.87 -28.48
N LYS A 143 -15.09 -8.92 -27.14
CA LYS A 143 -14.19 -9.73 -26.30
C LYS A 143 -14.66 -11.17 -26.08
N ASN A 144 -15.50 -11.71 -26.98
CA ASN A 144 -16.04 -13.07 -26.92
C ASN A 144 -16.74 -13.41 -25.59
N TYR A 145 -17.45 -12.45 -25.00
CA TYR A 145 -18.13 -12.58 -23.71
C TYR A 145 -17.21 -12.93 -22.52
N SER A 146 -15.90 -12.73 -22.65
CA SER A 146 -14.98 -12.84 -21.51
C SER A 146 -15.34 -11.79 -20.47
N LEU A 147 -15.52 -12.17 -19.21
CA LEU A 147 -15.79 -11.22 -18.11
C LEU A 147 -14.55 -10.94 -17.26
N THR A 148 -13.36 -11.28 -17.77
CA THR A 148 -12.10 -10.98 -17.08
C THR A 148 -11.87 -9.46 -17.07
N PRO A 149 -11.73 -8.81 -15.90
CA PRO A 149 -11.60 -7.35 -15.83
C PRO A 149 -10.45 -6.78 -16.67
N GLY A 150 -9.33 -7.51 -16.76
CA GLY A 150 -8.16 -7.11 -17.55
C GLY A 150 -8.42 -6.91 -19.04
N ALA A 151 -9.47 -7.53 -19.61
CA ALA A 151 -9.85 -7.32 -21.01
C ALA A 151 -10.48 -5.94 -21.27
N TYR A 152 -10.88 -5.23 -20.21
CA TYR A 152 -11.64 -3.97 -20.29
C TYR A 152 -10.92 -2.81 -19.61
N VAL A 153 -10.42 -3.04 -18.40
CA VAL A 153 -9.98 -1.98 -17.48
C VAL A 153 -8.58 -1.46 -17.82
N GLY A 154 -7.82 -2.20 -18.65
CA GLY A 154 -6.45 -1.85 -19.02
C GLY A 154 -5.49 -1.89 -17.82
N VAL A 155 -4.31 -1.32 -18.01
CA VAL A 155 -3.26 -1.22 -16.98
C VAL A 155 -3.04 0.25 -16.68
N ALA A 156 -2.93 0.61 -15.39
CA ALA A 156 -2.50 1.95 -15.02
C ALA A 156 -1.12 2.23 -15.63
N PRO A 157 -0.84 3.44 -16.14
CA PRO A 157 0.50 3.77 -16.61
C PRO A 157 1.50 3.52 -15.47
N VAL A 158 2.43 2.60 -15.70
CA VAL A 158 3.55 2.36 -14.81
C VAL A 158 4.56 3.47 -15.11
N GLU A 159 5.10 4.13 -14.09
CA GLU A 159 6.28 4.98 -14.29
C GLU A 159 7.36 4.09 -14.90
N ASP A 160 7.84 4.44 -16.09
CA ASP A 160 8.94 3.74 -16.74
C ASP A 160 10.12 3.71 -15.77
N ASP A 161 10.42 2.54 -15.23
CA ASP A 161 11.52 2.32 -14.30
C ASP A 161 12.88 2.38 -15.03
N GLY A 162 12.86 2.67 -16.34
CA GLY A 162 14.03 2.74 -17.20
C GLY A 162 14.60 1.36 -17.50
N VAL A 163 13.85 0.30 -17.18
CA VAL A 163 14.32 -1.08 -17.26
C VAL A 163 13.79 -1.72 -18.53
N ASP A 164 14.68 -1.93 -19.50
CA ASP A 164 14.33 -2.67 -20.71
C ASP A 164 13.96 -4.12 -20.36
N PHE A 165 12.74 -4.52 -20.72
CA PHE A 165 12.22 -5.85 -20.41
C PHE A 165 13.10 -6.96 -21.00
N ALA A 166 13.62 -6.77 -22.22
CA ALA A 166 14.44 -7.78 -22.87
C ALA A 166 15.81 -7.91 -22.18
N GLU A 167 16.39 -6.79 -21.75
CA GLU A 167 17.62 -6.76 -20.95
C GLU A 167 17.42 -7.53 -19.63
N ARG A 168 16.39 -7.21 -18.84
CA ARG A 168 16.13 -7.93 -17.58
C ARG A 168 15.82 -9.40 -17.76
N MET A 169 15.02 -9.76 -18.76
CA MET A 169 14.74 -11.16 -19.02
C MET A 169 16.01 -11.92 -19.40
N THR A 170 16.93 -11.28 -20.12
CA THR A 170 18.23 -11.86 -20.44
C THR A 170 19.10 -12.04 -19.19
N GLU A 171 19.17 -11.03 -18.32
CA GLU A 171 19.90 -11.11 -17.05
C GLU A 171 19.35 -12.23 -16.14
N ILE A 172 18.03 -12.26 -15.93
CA ILE A 172 17.36 -13.28 -15.13
C ILE A 172 17.62 -14.68 -15.71
N HIS A 173 17.58 -14.82 -17.04
CA HIS A 173 17.84 -16.10 -17.68
C HIS A 173 19.29 -16.57 -17.50
N GLN A 174 20.27 -15.65 -17.60
CA GLN A 174 21.67 -15.96 -17.34
C GLN A 174 21.91 -16.35 -15.88
N GLU A 175 21.30 -15.64 -14.93
CA GLU A 175 21.37 -15.98 -13.52
C GLU A 175 20.75 -17.36 -13.24
N LEU A 176 19.61 -17.66 -13.84
CA LEU A 176 18.95 -18.97 -13.74
C LEU A 176 19.85 -20.10 -14.26
N LEU A 177 20.51 -19.92 -15.40
CA LEU A 177 21.44 -20.92 -15.96
C LEU A 177 22.62 -21.16 -15.02
N LYS A 178 23.19 -20.11 -14.44
CA LYS A 178 24.28 -20.22 -13.47
C LYS A 178 23.86 -20.99 -12.22
N LEU A 179 22.69 -20.66 -11.65
CA LEU A 179 22.14 -21.37 -10.49
C LEU A 179 21.88 -22.85 -10.80
N GLN A 180 21.44 -23.16 -12.02
CA GLN A 180 21.24 -24.52 -12.48
C GLN A 180 22.57 -25.30 -12.57
N ASP A 181 23.63 -24.68 -13.07
CA ASP A 181 24.97 -25.28 -13.12
C ASP A 181 25.55 -25.54 -11.73
N GLU A 182 25.41 -24.57 -10.81
CA GLU A 182 25.82 -24.71 -9.41
C GLU A 182 25.05 -25.83 -8.71
N SER A 183 23.72 -25.90 -8.92
CA SER A 183 22.87 -26.98 -8.40
C SER A 183 23.31 -28.35 -8.93
N ASN A 184 23.58 -28.46 -10.23
CA ASN A 184 24.05 -29.70 -10.84
C ASN A 184 25.41 -30.15 -10.28
N ALA A 185 26.34 -29.22 -10.06
CA ALA A 185 27.64 -29.51 -9.47
C ALA A 185 27.50 -29.99 -8.02
N LEU A 186 26.62 -29.36 -7.25
CA LEU A 186 26.32 -29.78 -5.88
C LEU A 186 25.68 -31.18 -5.85
N MET A 187 24.72 -31.44 -6.74
CA MET A 187 24.07 -32.75 -6.85
C MET A 187 25.07 -33.87 -7.19
N LYS A 188 26.05 -33.60 -8.06
CA LYS A 188 27.15 -34.53 -8.36
C LYS A 188 28.00 -34.80 -7.12
N THR A 189 28.33 -33.76 -6.36
CA THR A 189 29.12 -33.88 -5.13
C THR A 189 28.37 -34.71 -4.07
N ILE A 190 27.08 -34.44 -3.86
CA ILE A 190 26.23 -35.22 -2.94
C ILE A 190 26.18 -36.69 -3.38
N SER A 191 25.94 -36.95 -4.66
CA SER A 191 25.88 -38.31 -5.21
C SER A 191 27.21 -39.06 -5.05
N LYS A 192 28.35 -38.38 -5.19
CA LYS A 192 29.68 -38.96 -4.96
C LYS A 192 29.87 -39.31 -3.48
N ASN A 193 29.55 -38.39 -2.58
CA ASN A 193 29.68 -38.59 -1.13
C ASN A 193 28.79 -39.74 -0.64
N MET A 194 27.57 -39.88 -1.17
CA MET A 194 26.67 -41.00 -0.83
C MET A 194 27.27 -42.36 -1.22
N LYS A 195 27.84 -42.46 -2.43
CA LYS A 195 28.53 -43.68 -2.89
C LYS A 195 29.72 -44.04 -2.01
N GLU A 196 30.51 -43.04 -1.59
CA GLU A 196 31.65 -43.24 -0.68
C GLU A 196 31.21 -43.71 0.71
N MET A 197 29.99 -43.38 1.13
CA MET A 197 29.36 -43.86 2.37
C MET A 197 28.67 -45.22 2.24
N GLY A 198 28.67 -45.83 1.05
CA GLY A 198 28.06 -47.14 0.80
C GLY A 198 26.53 -47.12 0.61
N LEU A 199 25.95 -45.95 0.28
CA LEU A 199 24.55 -45.77 -0.09
C LEU A 199 24.38 -45.56 -1.60
#